data_AF-A0A821MXV4-F1
#
_entry.id   AF-A0A821MXV4-F1
#
_cell.length_a   1.000
_cell.length_b   1.000
_cell.length_c   1.000
_cell.angle_alpha   90.00
_cell.angle_beta   90.00
_cell.angle_gamma   90.00
#
_symmetry.space_group_name_H-M   'P 1'
#
loop_
_entity.id
_entity.type
_entity.pdbx_description
1 polymer ?
#
loop_
_entity_poly.entity_id
_entity_poly.type
_entity_poly.pdbx_seq_one_letter_code
_entity_poly.pdbx_strand_id
1 'polypeptide(L)' 'MANLLYDSEEQQFVDRIRCVTYREIRDEMISRTGDSIITRHWISEKLRRSEDWVRRNWNKTIEKCYTEFGSGRPQ' A
#
# COMPACT_ATOMS: atom_id res chain seq x y z
N MET A 1 -12.52 16.09 19.13
CA MET A 1 -11.56 16.07 18.02
C MET A 1 -10.74 14.80 18.16
N ALA A 2 -10.88 13.84 17.25
CA ALA A 2 -10.23 12.53 17.37
C ALA A 2 -8.72 12.67 17.09
N ASN A 3 -7.91 12.19 18.04
CA ASN A 3 -6.45 12.13 18.01
C ASN A 3 -5.89 11.62 16.65
N LEU A 4 -5.29 12.51 15.86
CA LEU A 4 -4.47 12.19 14.68
C LEU A 4 -3.09 11.65 15.11
N LEU A 5 -3.07 10.57 15.89
CA LEU A 5 -1.84 10.03 16.52
C LEU A 5 -1.11 8.95 15.70
N TYR A 6 -1.53 8.65 14.46
CA TYR A 6 -1.21 7.36 13.83
C TYR A 6 -0.74 7.39 12.37
N ASP A 7 -0.16 8.49 11.88
CA ASP A 7 0.46 8.51 10.55
C ASP A 7 1.98 8.64 10.63
N SER A 8 2.62 7.78 11.43
CA SER A 8 4.08 7.72 11.50
C SER A 8 4.66 7.25 10.17
N GLU A 9 5.92 7.62 9.89
CA GLU A 9 6.64 7.15 8.70
C GLU A 9 6.72 5.61 8.66
N GLU A 10 6.85 4.99 9.82
CA GLU A 10 6.80 3.54 9.99
C GLU A 10 5.45 2.95 9.57
N GLN A 11 4.34 3.54 10.01
CA GLN A 11 3.01 3.08 9.60
C GLN A 11 2.79 3.27 8.10
N GLN A 12 3.24 4.38 7.53
CA GLN A 12 3.17 4.60 6.07
C GLN A 12 4.03 3.61 5.29
N PHE A 13 5.16 3.19 5.83
CA PHE A 13 6.00 2.17 5.21
C PHE A 13 5.31 0.80 5.26
N VAL A 14 4.80 0.39 6.42
CA VAL A 14 4.04 -0.85 6.57
C VAL A 14 2.83 -0.88 5.64
N ASP A 15 2.08 0.22 5.54
CA ASP A 15 0.92 0.31 4.66
C ASP A 15 1.34 0.22 3.17
N ARG A 16 2.50 0.78 2.80
CA ARG A 16 3.05 0.69 1.44
C ARG A 16 3.35 -0.75 1.06
N ILE A 17 4.02 -1.48 1.96
CA ILE A 17 4.31 -2.91 1.79
C ILE A 17 3.00 -3.70 1.65
N ARG A 18 2.05 -3.52 2.57
CA ARG A 18 0.75 -4.20 2.52
C ARG A 18 -0.01 -3.91 1.22
N CYS A 19 0.01 -2.66 0.75
CA CYS A 19 -0.62 -2.27 -0.51
C CYS A 19 -0.04 -3.04 -1.71
N VAL A 20 1.29 -3.15 -1.79
CA VAL A 20 1.98 -3.90 -2.86
C VAL A 20 1.67 -5.38 -2.75
N THR A 21 1.72 -5.96 -1.55
CA THR A 21 1.39 -7.38 -1.32
C THR A 21 -0.06 -7.70 -1.71
N TYR A 22 -1.03 -6.86 -1.36
CA TYR A 22 -2.42 -7.10 -1.77
C TYR A 22 -2.62 -7.01 -3.28
N ARG A 23 -1.90 -6.13 -3.97
CA ARG A 23 -1.89 -6.10 -5.44
C ARG A 23 -1.31 -7.39 -6.01
N GLU A 24 -0.18 -7.88 -5.49
CA GLU A 24 0.42 -9.12 -5.97
C GLU A 24 -0.52 -10.33 -5.79
N ILE A 25 -1.19 -10.42 -4.62
CA ILE A 25 -2.21 -11.46 -4.38
C ILE A 25 -3.38 -11.32 -5.36
N ARG A 26 -3.84 -10.09 -5.62
CA ARG A 26 -4.90 -9.83 -6.61
C ARG A 26 -4.50 -10.36 -7.98
N ASP A 27 -3.31 -10.01 -8.44
CA ASP A 27 -2.82 -10.36 -9.77
C ASP A 27 -2.65 -11.89 -9.89
N GLU A 28 -2.15 -12.56 -8.83
CA GLU A 28 -2.09 -14.02 -8.77
C GLU A 28 -3.48 -14.66 -8.81
N MET A 29 -4.45 -14.13 -8.06
CA MET A 29 -5.83 -14.63 -8.08
C MET A 29 -6.42 -14.51 -9.49
N ILE A 30 -6.32 -13.34 -10.12
CA ILE A 30 -6.81 -13.11 -11.49
C ILE A 30 -6.15 -14.12 -12.45
N SER A 31 -4.85 -14.38 -12.31
CA SER A 31 -4.16 -15.36 -13.15
C SER A 31 -4.68 -16.79 -12.99
N ARG A 32 -5.23 -17.16 -11.82
CA ARG A 32 -5.72 -18.52 -11.53
C ARG A 32 -7.21 -18.70 -11.79
N THR A 33 -8.02 -17.68 -11.51
CA THR A 33 -9.49 -17.76 -11.51
C THR A 33 -10.13 -16.87 -12.56
N GLY A 34 -9.39 -15.95 -13.18
CA GLY A 34 -9.90 -14.93 -14.10
C GLY A 34 -10.54 -13.71 -13.42
N ASP A 35 -10.62 -13.69 -12.08
CA ASP A 35 -11.27 -12.62 -11.32
C ASP A 35 -10.67 -12.47 -9.90
N SER A 36 -10.89 -11.32 -9.25
CA SER A 36 -10.48 -11.12 -7.86
C SER A 36 -11.40 -10.17 -7.09
N ILE A 37 -11.75 -10.58 -5.88
CA ILE A 37 -12.44 -9.73 -4.89
C ILE A 37 -11.56 -8.57 -4.40
N ILE A 38 -10.24 -8.68 -4.57
CA ILE A 38 -9.30 -7.65 -4.15
C ILE A 38 -9.32 -6.53 -5.20
N THR A 39 -9.95 -5.41 -4.84
CA THR A 39 -9.97 -4.20 -5.64
C THR A 39 -9.15 -3.09 -4.99
N ARG A 40 -8.88 -2.00 -5.71
CA ARG A 40 -8.25 -0.80 -5.12
C ARG A 40 -9.08 -0.23 -3.97
N HIS A 41 -10.39 -0.26 -4.11
CA HIS A 41 -11.34 0.15 -3.08
C HIS A 41 -11.25 -0.75 -1.85
N TRP A 42 -11.22 -2.08 -2.04
CA TRP A 42 -11.04 -3.02 -0.94
C TRP A 42 -9.72 -2.76 -0.19
N ILE A 43 -8.63 -2.49 -0.91
CA ILE A 43 -7.33 -2.18 -0.31
C ILE A 43 -7.38 -0.85 0.46
N SER A 44 -8.05 0.17 -0.07
CA SER A 44 -8.17 1.47 0.58
C SER A 44 -8.94 1.37 1.91
N GLU A 45 -10.03 0.59 1.93
CA GLU A 45 -10.78 0.28 3.15
C GLU A 45 -9.96 -0.52 4.17
N LYS A 46 -9.23 -1.55 3.72
CA LYS A 46 -8.40 -2.37 4.61
C LYS A 46 -7.26 -1.60 5.26
N LEU A 47 -6.62 -0.70 4.52
CA LEU A 47 -5.51 0.11 5.02
C LEU A 47 -5.98 1.41 5.69
N ARG A 48 -7.27 1.74 5.62
CA ARG A 48 -7.82 3.05 6.04
C ARG A 48 -7.07 4.21 5.37
N ARG A 49 -6.74 4.04 4.08
CA ARG A 49 -6.07 5.04 3.23
C ARG A 49 -7.03 5.50 2.14
N SER A 50 -6.79 6.66 1.55
CA SER A 50 -7.58 7.09 0.40
C SER A 50 -7.28 6.21 -0.82
N GLU A 51 -8.24 6.07 -1.73
CA GLU A 51 -8.00 5.36 -3.00
C GLU A 51 -6.88 5.99 -3.81
N ASP A 52 -6.73 7.32 -3.77
CA ASP A 52 -5.64 8.01 -4.45
C ASP A 52 -4.28 7.67 -3.84
N TRP A 53 -4.21 7.45 -2.53
CA TRP A 53 -3.01 6.94 -1.88
C TRP A 53 -2.69 5.53 -2.41
N VAL A 54 -3.68 4.65 -2.53
CA VAL A 54 -3.52 3.30 -3.10
C VAL A 54 -3.06 3.38 -4.56
N ARG A 55 -3.67 4.24 -5.39
CA ARG A 55 -3.28 4.45 -6.80
C ARG A 55 -1.82 4.90 -6.95
N ARG A 56 -1.36 5.84 -6.11
CA ARG A 56 0.04 6.32 -6.12
C ARG A 56 1.06 5.25 -5.75
N ASN A 57 0.66 4.29 -4.91
CA ASN A 57 1.53 3.19 -4.48
C ASN A 57 1.33 1.90 -5.29
N TRP A 58 0.33 1.88 -6.18
CA TRP A 58 -0.08 0.68 -6.92
C TRP A 58 1.03 0.05 -7.73
N ASN A 59 1.82 0.86 -8.43
CA ASN A 59 2.89 0.36 -9.31
C ASN A 59 4.26 0.29 -8.62
N LYS A 60 4.31 0.44 -7.29
CA LYS A 60 5.57 0.29 -6.57
C LYS A 60 5.95 -1.19 -6.44
N THR A 61 7.25 -1.42 -6.32
CA THR A 61 7.81 -2.70 -5.89
C THR A 61 8.12 -2.62 -4.39
N ILE A 62 8.19 -3.78 -3.74
CA ILE A 62 8.59 -3.87 -2.33
C ILE A 62 9.93 -3.14 -2.10
N GLU A 63 10.92 -3.35 -2.96
CA GLU A 63 12.24 -2.68 -2.91
C GLU A 63 12.14 -1.16 -2.94
N LYS A 64 11.23 -0.61 -3.76
CA LYS A 64 10.99 0.83 -3.84
C LYS A 64 10.36 1.36 -2.55
N CYS A 65 9.51 0.57 -1.88
CA CYS A 65 8.97 0.92 -0.57
C CYS A 65 10.07 1.02 0.49
N TYR A 66 11.05 0.10 0.50
CA TYR A 66 12.21 0.17 1.41
C TYR A 66 13.11 1.38 1.14
N THR A 67 13.34 1.71 -0.14
CA THR A 67 14.16 2.87 -0.52
C THR A 67 13.53 4.18 -0.04
N GLU A 68 12.21 4.30 -0.11
CA GLU A 68 11.48 5.47 0.38
C GLU A 68 11.39 5.56 1.92
N PHE A 69 11.60 4.46 2.65
CA PHE A 69 11.65 4.44 4.11
C PHE A 69 13.05 4.79 4.66
N GLY A 70 14.10 4.70 3.83
CA GLY A 70 15.48 5.01 4.20
C GLY A 70 16.07 6.29 3.57
N SER A 71 15.31 7.01 2.74
CA SER A 71 15.80 8.20 2.01
C SER A 71 15.72 9.51 2.79
N GLY A 72 15.73 9.44 4.13
CA GLY A 72 16.18 10.54 4.99
C GLY A 72 17.66 10.83 4.81
N ARG A 73 18.13 11.09 3.58
CA ARG A 73 19.45 11.67 3.36
C ARG A 73 19.47 13.04 4.04
N PRO A 74 20.38 13.30 5.00
CA PRO A 74 20.65 14.65 5.45
C PRO A 74 21.08 15.49 4.24
N GLN A 75 20.62 16.75 4.19
CA GLN A 75 21.21 17.76 3.30
C GLN A 75 22.67 18.01 3.70
#